data_AF-A0A852IAR8-F1
#
_entry.id   AF-A0A852IAR8-F1
#
_cell.length_a   1.000
_cell.length_b   1.000
_cell.length_c   1.000
_cell.angle_alpha   90.00
_cell.angle_beta   90.00
_cell.angle_gamma   90.00
#
_symmetry.space_group_name_H-M   'P 1'
#
loop_
_entity.id
_entity.type
_entity.pdbx_description
1 polymer ?
#
loop_
_entity_poly.entity_id
_entity_poly.type
_entity_poly.pdbx_seq_one_letter_code
_entity_poly.pdbx_strand_id
1 'polypeptide(L)'
;QKSFIFSVIYFILIFGIQHFMKERRPFNLRVPLALWSFSLTLFSFIAACRIWKQLAFLLLTKGLKHSVCSQSFYVHPVSKLWIYLFVVSKLVEMGDTLFIVLRKKKLTFIHWYHHLLTMVISWYGYKMMTIGIGWNAALNLVIHSVTYFYYTVTAMGIRVPRSIAMLITTSQMVQMTVFIILNILAFFWRDDKLCRITWPVLFLSLFLYTTLLALFSNFFVKTYLSSTRKSKWN
;
A
#
# COMPACT_ATOMS: atom_id res chain seq x y z
N GLN A 1 11.36 -7.24 16.77
CA GLN A 1 10.56 -7.87 17.84
C GLN A 1 9.09 -7.42 17.82
N LYS A 2 8.74 -6.13 18.04
CA LYS A 2 7.32 -5.68 18.06
C LYS A 2 6.53 -5.93 16.76
N SER A 3 7.11 -5.70 15.57
CA SER A 3 6.43 -5.92 14.28
C SER A 3 6.08 -7.38 14.02
N PHE A 4 6.92 -8.32 14.46
CA PHE A 4 6.67 -9.74 14.31
C PHE A 4 5.50 -10.20 15.20
N ILE A 5 5.42 -9.65 16.42
CA ILE A 5 4.30 -9.90 17.34
C ILE A 5 2.99 -9.39 16.73
N PHE A 6 2.96 -8.19 16.14
CA PHE A 6 1.77 -7.68 15.45
C PHE A 6 1.36 -8.58 14.28
N SER A 7 2.31 -9.04 13.47
CA SER A 7 2.02 -9.99 12.38
C SER A 7 1.46 -11.32 12.90
N VAL A 8 2.03 -11.90 13.95
CA VAL A 8 1.57 -13.19 14.52
C VAL A 8 0.18 -13.05 15.14
N ILE A 9 -0.05 -12.00 15.93
CA ILE A 9 -1.38 -11.70 16.51
C ILE A 9 -2.41 -11.54 15.39
N TYR A 10 -2.05 -10.85 14.30
CA TYR A 10 -2.93 -10.67 13.16
C TYR A 10 -3.29 -11.98 12.46
N PHE A 11 -2.32 -12.88 12.25
CA PHE A 11 -2.60 -14.22 11.71
C PHE A 11 -3.57 -14.98 12.61
N ILE A 12 -3.31 -15.01 13.92
CA ILE A 12 -4.18 -15.70 14.89
C ILE A 12 -5.58 -15.09 14.85
N LEU A 13 -5.70 -13.76 14.81
CA LEU A 13 -7.00 -13.08 14.73
C LEU A 13 -7.74 -13.38 13.42
N ILE A 14 -7.07 -13.35 12.26
CA ILE A 14 -7.73 -13.67 10.98
C ILE A 14 -8.23 -15.10 10.96
N PHE A 15 -7.36 -16.05 11.25
CA PHE A 15 -7.71 -17.47 11.13
C PHE A 15 -8.69 -17.87 12.23
N GLY A 16 -8.59 -17.27 13.42
CA GLY A 16 -9.57 -17.40 14.51
C GLY A 16 -10.94 -16.84 14.15
N ILE A 17 -11.01 -15.61 13.63
CA ILE A 17 -12.29 -15.00 13.21
C ILE A 17 -12.88 -15.74 12.01
N GLN A 18 -12.06 -16.21 11.06
CA GLN A 18 -12.54 -17.05 9.96
C GLN A 18 -13.15 -18.35 10.46
N HIS A 19 -12.53 -19.02 11.43
CA HIS A 19 -13.06 -20.23 12.04
C HIS A 19 -14.37 -19.96 12.79
N PHE A 20 -14.41 -18.92 13.62
CA PHE A 20 -15.60 -18.48 14.35
C PHE A 20 -16.77 -18.10 13.43
N MET A 21 -16.48 -17.49 12.28
CA MET A 21 -17.50 -17.10 11.31
C MET A 21 -18.04 -18.29 10.49
N LYS A 22 -17.43 -19.49 10.51
CA LYS A 22 -17.92 -20.63 9.71
C LYS A 22 -19.41 -20.92 9.97
N GLU A 23 -19.81 -20.92 11.24
CA GLU A 23 -21.16 -21.30 11.68
C GLU A 23 -22.17 -20.13 11.70
N ARG A 24 -21.72 -18.88 11.47
CA ARG A 24 -22.58 -17.69 11.57
C ARG A 24 -23.05 -17.14 10.22
N ARG A 25 -24.14 -16.36 10.19
CA ARG A 25 -24.59 -15.66 8.97
C ARG A 25 -23.68 -14.45 8.67
N PRO A 26 -23.53 -14.04 7.40
CA PRO A 26 -22.70 -12.88 7.04
C PRO A 26 -23.31 -11.58 7.60
N PHE A 27 -22.48 -10.71 8.17
CA PHE A 27 -22.95 -9.41 8.67
C PHE A 27 -23.17 -8.41 7.54
N ASN A 28 -24.21 -7.58 7.64
CA ASN A 28 -24.43 -6.45 6.73
C ASN A 28 -23.65 -5.21 7.19
N LEU A 29 -22.34 -5.22 6.93
CA LEU A 29 -21.43 -4.13 7.31
C LEU A 29 -21.22 -3.10 6.19
N ARG A 30 -22.22 -2.87 5.32
CA ARG A 30 -22.06 -1.93 4.19
C ARG A 30 -21.80 -0.50 4.64
N VAL A 31 -22.60 0.02 5.58
CA VAL A 31 -22.45 1.39 6.10
C VAL A 31 -21.15 1.55 6.90
N PRO A 32 -20.81 0.65 7.85
CA PRO A 32 -19.50 0.69 8.53
C PRO A 32 -18.32 0.64 7.56
N LEU A 33 -18.39 -0.21 6.52
CA LEU A 33 -17.34 -0.30 5.51
C LEU A 33 -17.23 1.00 4.69
N ALA A 34 -18.35 1.62 4.31
CA ALA A 34 -18.33 2.88 3.59
C ALA A 34 -17.71 4.01 4.42
N LEU A 35 -18.08 4.12 5.70
CA LEU A 35 -17.51 5.11 6.63
C LEU A 35 -16.01 4.86 6.87
N TRP A 36 -15.63 3.60 7.04
CA TRP A 36 -14.24 3.19 7.18
C TRP A 36 -13.39 3.55 5.96
N SER A 37 -13.83 3.14 4.76
CA SER A 37 -13.15 3.46 3.51
C SER A 37 -13.09 4.97 3.28
N PHE A 38 -14.16 5.72 3.57
CA PHE A 38 -14.17 7.17 3.42
C PHE A 38 -13.19 7.86 4.36
N SER A 39 -13.09 7.39 5.61
CA SER A 39 -12.13 7.89 6.58
C SER A 39 -10.69 7.67 6.11
N LEU A 40 -10.40 6.49 5.53
CA LEU A 40 -9.11 6.19 4.93
C LEU A 40 -8.83 7.02 3.68
N THR A 41 -9.84 7.34 2.87
CA THR A 41 -9.70 8.27 1.74
C THR A 41 -9.28 9.65 2.22
N LEU A 42 -10.00 10.23 3.19
CA LEU A 42 -9.72 11.56 3.70
C LEU A 42 -8.33 11.64 4.33
N PHE A 43 -7.99 10.66 5.17
CA PHE A 43 -6.65 10.52 5.73
C PHE A 43 -5.59 10.46 4.63
N SER A 44 -5.77 9.58 3.65
CA SER A 44 -4.79 9.38 2.57
C SER A 44 -4.59 10.65 1.76
N PHE A 45 -5.68 11.37 1.45
CA PHE A 45 -5.62 12.62 0.69
C PHE A 45 -4.87 13.72 1.45
N ILE A 46 -5.21 13.96 2.73
CA ILE A 46 -4.54 14.98 3.55
C ILE A 46 -3.06 14.65 3.72
N ALA A 47 -2.74 13.39 4.03
CA ALA A 47 -1.37 12.94 4.18
C ALA A 47 -0.58 13.06 2.87
N ALA A 48 -1.19 12.73 1.73
CA ALA A 48 -0.60 12.91 0.41
C ALA A 48 -0.24 14.38 0.16
N CYS A 49 -1.16 15.33 0.38
CA CYS A 49 -0.89 16.76 0.18
C CYS A 49 0.31 17.25 1.02
N ARG A 50 0.41 16.79 2.27
CA ARG A 50 1.48 17.20 3.20
C ARG A 50 2.84 16.64 2.82
N ILE A 51 2.89 15.35 2.48
CA ILE A 51 4.15 14.69 2.07
C ILE A 51 4.57 15.17 0.68
N TRP A 52 3.63 15.33 -0.25
CA TRP A 52 3.92 15.80 -1.61
C TRP A 52 4.49 17.21 -1.62
N LYS A 53 3.99 18.12 -0.78
CA LYS A 53 4.55 19.47 -0.65
C LYS A 53 6.04 19.44 -0.29
N GLN A 54 6.43 18.62 0.69
CA GLN A 54 7.83 18.46 1.07
C GLN A 54 8.64 17.78 -0.04
N LEU A 55 8.09 16.75 -0.67
CA LEU A 55 8.76 16.00 -1.73
C LEU A 55 9.01 16.86 -2.96
N ALA A 56 8.02 17.64 -3.39
CA ALA A 56 8.12 18.58 -4.50
C ALA A 56 9.17 19.66 -4.21
N PHE A 57 9.18 20.21 -2.99
CA PHE A 57 10.21 21.17 -2.59
C PHE A 57 11.62 20.58 -2.72
N LEU A 58 11.87 19.37 -2.20
CA LEU A 58 13.16 18.70 -2.31
C LEU A 58 13.54 18.36 -3.75
N LEU A 59 12.57 17.92 -4.55
CA LEU A 59 12.78 17.56 -5.95
C LEU A 59 13.16 18.78 -6.79
N LEU A 60 12.45 19.89 -6.62
CA LEU A 60 12.68 21.12 -7.39
C LEU A 60 13.94 21.87 -6.97
N THR A 61 14.30 21.84 -5.68
CA THR A 61 15.46 22.60 -5.17
C THR A 61 16.77 21.81 -5.16
N LYS A 62 16.71 20.49 -4.95
CA LYS A 62 17.90 19.65 -4.75
C LYS A 62 18.00 18.47 -5.72
N GLY A 63 17.02 18.30 -6.60
CA GLY A 63 16.99 17.26 -7.62
C GLY A 63 16.57 15.88 -7.11
N LEU A 64 16.49 14.94 -8.07
CA LEU A 64 15.95 13.59 -7.84
C LEU A 64 16.75 12.80 -6.80
N LYS A 65 18.08 12.73 -6.95
CA LYS A 65 18.97 11.97 -6.05
C LYS A 65 18.79 12.40 -4.60
N HIS A 66 18.79 13.70 -4.34
CA HIS A 66 18.58 14.20 -2.99
C HIS A 66 17.15 13.91 -2.50
N SER A 67 16.11 14.06 -3.33
CA SER A 67 14.74 13.74 -2.92
C SER A 67 14.55 12.27 -2.50
N VAL A 68 15.27 11.34 -3.13
CA VAL A 68 15.22 9.91 -2.84
C VAL A 68 16.01 9.58 -1.58
N CYS A 69 17.22 10.12 -1.43
CA CYS A 69 18.11 9.80 -0.32
C CYS A 69 17.89 10.65 0.94
N SER A 70 17.05 11.67 0.88
CA SER A 70 16.89 12.61 1.99
C SER A 70 16.27 11.95 3.22
N GLN A 71 16.99 12.05 4.33
CA GLN A 71 16.52 11.71 5.67
C GLN A 71 15.60 12.79 6.29
N SER A 72 15.39 13.91 5.59
CA SER A 72 14.60 15.05 6.08
C SER A 72 13.16 14.67 6.44
N PHE A 73 12.61 13.63 5.79
CA PHE A 73 11.30 13.05 6.10
C PHE A 73 11.20 12.45 7.51
N TYR A 74 12.32 12.11 8.16
CA TYR A 74 12.36 11.58 9.53
C TYR A 74 12.70 12.64 10.59
N VAL A 75 13.25 13.78 10.17
CA VAL A 75 13.78 14.81 11.07
C VAL A 75 12.83 15.99 11.19
N HIS A 76 12.28 16.49 10.08
CA HIS A 76 11.38 17.63 10.14
C HIS A 76 10.08 17.25 10.88
N PRO A 77 9.66 18.02 11.92
CA PRO A 77 8.53 17.65 12.78
C PRO A 77 7.24 17.29 12.02
N VAL A 78 6.90 18.09 11.01
CA VAL A 78 5.70 17.89 10.20
C VAL A 78 5.82 16.62 9.35
N SER A 79 6.90 16.49 8.57
CA SER A 79 7.12 15.32 7.71
C SER A 79 7.24 14.03 8.51
N LYS A 80 7.93 14.08 9.65
CA LYS A 80 8.08 12.95 10.57
C LYS A 80 6.73 12.46 11.08
N LEU A 81 5.85 13.37 11.50
CA LEU A 81 4.50 13.03 11.94
C LEU A 81 3.71 12.34 10.83
N TRP A 82 3.69 12.89 9.61
CA TRP A 82 2.92 12.31 8.51
C TRP A 82 3.47 10.97 8.03
N ILE A 83 4.79 10.79 8.05
CA ILE A 83 5.42 9.50 7.74
C ILE A 83 5.11 8.47 8.84
N TYR A 84 5.14 8.88 10.10
CA TYR A 84 4.72 8.00 11.21
C TYR A 84 3.26 7.58 11.06
N LEU A 85 2.37 8.53 10.77
CA LEU A 85 0.95 8.25 10.53
C LEU A 85 0.74 7.34 9.31
N PHE A 86 1.52 7.50 8.24
CA PHE A 86 1.51 6.58 7.10
C PHE A 86 1.89 5.14 7.51
N VAL A 87 2.90 4.98 8.36
CA VAL A 87 3.32 3.65 8.85
C VAL A 87 2.23 3.04 9.73
N VAL A 88 1.61 3.85 10.59
CA VAL A 88 0.46 3.42 11.42
C VAL A 88 -0.74 3.09 10.55
N SER A 89 -0.99 3.82 9.44
CA SER A 89 -2.11 3.53 8.55
C SER A 89 -2.01 2.12 8.00
N LYS A 90 -0.81 1.59 7.71
CA LYS A 90 -0.66 0.20 7.24
C LYS A 90 -1.13 -0.84 8.23
N LEU A 91 -1.03 -0.56 9.53
CA LEU A 91 -1.63 -1.40 10.58
C LEU A 91 -3.16 -1.25 10.59
N VAL A 92 -3.67 -0.03 10.45
CA VAL A 92 -5.11 0.26 10.40
C VAL A 92 -5.75 -0.42 9.18
N GLU A 93 -5.14 -0.35 8.00
CA GLU A 93 -5.59 -0.95 6.74
C GLU A 93 -5.78 -2.48 6.83
N MET A 94 -5.14 -3.14 7.79
CA MET A 94 -5.39 -4.56 8.08
C MET A 94 -6.85 -4.83 8.51
N GLY A 95 -7.54 -3.80 9.02
CA GLY A 95 -8.98 -3.82 9.29
C GLY A 95 -9.83 -4.13 8.06
N ASP A 96 -9.34 -3.86 6.85
CA ASP A 96 -10.03 -4.23 5.60
C ASP A 96 -10.26 -5.75 5.52
N THR A 97 -9.27 -6.53 5.98
CA THR A 97 -9.39 -7.99 6.02
C THR A 97 -10.45 -8.44 7.03
N LEU A 98 -10.61 -7.74 8.16
CA LEU A 98 -11.69 -8.02 9.12
C LEU A 98 -13.06 -7.83 8.46
N PHE A 99 -13.28 -6.73 7.72
CA PHE A 99 -14.53 -6.52 6.99
C PHE A 99 -14.80 -7.60 5.94
N ILE A 100 -13.77 -8.09 5.24
CA ILE A 100 -13.91 -9.18 4.27
C ILE A 100 -14.36 -10.47 4.97
N VAL A 101 -13.71 -10.84 6.07
CA VAL A 101 -14.01 -12.06 6.83
C VAL A 101 -15.40 -11.99 7.46
N LEU A 102 -15.76 -10.88 8.12
CA LEU A 102 -17.06 -10.70 8.77
C LEU A 102 -18.24 -10.71 7.77
N ARG A 103 -17.99 -10.30 6.52
CA ARG A 103 -18.98 -10.35 5.44
C ARG A 103 -18.98 -11.69 4.68
N LYS A 104 -18.20 -12.68 5.12
CA LYS A 104 -17.97 -13.97 4.44
C LYS A 104 -17.57 -13.81 2.96
N LYS A 105 -16.78 -12.79 2.64
CA LYS A 105 -16.23 -12.61 1.29
C LYS A 105 -14.92 -13.38 1.19
N LYS A 106 -14.60 -13.85 -0.03
CA LYS A 106 -13.37 -14.62 -0.28
C LYS A 106 -12.16 -13.71 -0.08
N LEU A 107 -11.37 -14.01 0.95
CA LEU A 107 -10.06 -13.40 1.15
C LEU A 107 -9.09 -13.93 0.10
N THR A 108 -8.63 -13.07 -0.81
CA THR A 108 -7.68 -13.46 -1.85
C THR A 108 -6.26 -13.47 -1.29
N PHE A 109 -5.42 -14.36 -1.81
CA PHE A 109 -4.00 -14.44 -1.43
C PHE A 109 -3.30 -13.09 -1.57
N ILE A 110 -3.53 -12.42 -2.70
CA ILE A 110 -2.90 -11.13 -3.02
C ILE A 110 -3.25 -10.07 -1.98
N HIS A 111 -4.49 -10.02 -1.49
CA HIS A 111 -4.92 -9.03 -0.52
C HIS A 111 -4.16 -9.16 0.80
N TRP A 112 -4.28 -10.32 1.48
CA TRP A 112 -3.66 -10.46 2.79
C TRP A 112 -2.12 -10.47 2.71
N TYR A 113 -1.54 -11.03 1.64
CA TYR A 113 -0.11 -11.01 1.41
C TYR A 113 0.41 -9.58 1.23
N HIS A 114 -0.27 -8.76 0.41
CA HIS A 114 0.07 -7.34 0.23
C HIS A 114 -0.03 -6.55 1.54
N HIS A 115 -1.14 -6.65 2.29
CA HIS A 115 -1.32 -5.89 3.53
C HIS A 115 -0.29 -6.27 4.59
N LEU A 116 -0.02 -7.56 4.77
CA LEU A 116 1.03 -8.02 5.68
C LEU A 116 2.40 -7.46 5.28
N LEU A 117 2.73 -7.57 3.99
CA LEU A 117 4.04 -7.22 3.50
C LEU A 117 4.30 -5.73 3.56
N THR A 118 3.35 -4.92 3.11
CA THR A 118 3.45 -3.46 3.16
C THR A 118 3.51 -2.93 4.58
N MET A 119 2.80 -3.54 5.54
CA MET A 119 2.95 -3.21 6.96
C MET A 119 4.37 -3.51 7.47
N VAL A 120 4.90 -4.71 7.20
CA VAL A 120 6.24 -5.11 7.66
C VAL A 120 7.31 -4.20 7.06
N ILE A 121 7.27 -3.95 5.75
CA ILE A 121 8.24 -3.09 5.07
C ILE A 121 8.16 -1.66 5.60
N SER A 122 6.96 -1.10 5.74
CA SER A 122 6.80 0.29 6.18
C SER A 122 7.29 0.48 7.61
N TRP A 123 6.99 -0.46 8.50
CA TRP A 123 7.43 -0.39 9.89
C TRP A 123 8.94 -0.57 10.03
N TYR A 124 9.50 -1.57 9.34
CA TYR A 124 10.93 -1.81 9.35
C TYR A 124 11.70 -0.65 8.70
N GLY A 125 11.20 -0.16 7.57
CA GLY A 125 11.76 0.98 6.84
C GLY A 125 11.78 2.25 7.68
N TYR A 126 10.67 2.55 8.38
CA TYR A 126 10.62 3.69 9.28
C TYR A 126 11.60 3.59 10.44
N LYS A 127 11.72 2.43 11.08
CA LYS A 127 12.65 2.21 12.19
C LYS A 127 14.11 2.34 11.76
N MET A 128 14.44 1.81 10.58
CA MET A 128 15.79 1.86 10.01
C MET A 128 16.07 3.17 9.26
N MET A 129 15.12 4.11 9.25
CA MET A 129 15.18 5.36 8.51
C MET A 129 15.62 5.15 7.05
N THR A 130 15.00 4.19 6.37
CA THR A 130 15.39 3.83 5.01
C THR A 130 15.16 4.97 4.03
N ILE A 131 16.07 5.14 3.08
CA ILE A 131 15.92 6.07 1.97
C ILE A 131 14.69 5.72 1.11
N GLY A 132 14.16 6.69 0.39
CA GLY A 132 13.02 6.51 -0.51
C GLY A 132 11.64 6.50 0.17
N ILE A 133 11.57 6.59 1.52
CA ILE A 133 10.27 6.58 2.23
C ILE A 133 9.34 7.72 1.80
N GLY A 134 9.90 8.89 1.46
CA GLY A 134 9.13 10.05 1.02
C GLY A 134 8.40 9.76 -0.28
N TRP A 135 9.10 9.24 -1.29
CA TRP A 135 8.51 8.77 -2.54
C TRP A 135 7.52 7.62 -2.33
N ASN A 136 7.86 6.69 -1.43
CA ASN A 136 6.99 5.56 -1.11
C ASN A 136 5.64 6.02 -0.56
N ALA A 137 5.68 6.81 0.51
CA ALA A 137 4.49 7.33 1.16
C ALA A 137 3.69 8.24 0.22
N ALA A 138 4.37 9.15 -0.50
CA ALA A 138 3.74 10.08 -1.43
C ALA A 138 2.89 9.37 -2.50
N LEU A 139 3.49 8.45 -3.26
CA LEU A 139 2.79 7.74 -4.32
C LEU A 139 1.72 6.78 -3.76
N ASN A 140 2.04 6.10 -2.66
CA ASN A 140 1.12 5.16 -2.02
C ASN A 140 -0.14 5.87 -1.52
N LEU A 141 -0.03 7.02 -0.86
CA LEU A 141 -1.15 7.77 -0.31
C LEU A 141 -2.05 8.36 -1.41
N VAL A 142 -1.47 8.83 -2.52
CA VAL A 142 -2.25 9.28 -3.68
C VAL A 142 -3.09 8.13 -4.25
N ILE A 143 -2.48 6.96 -4.45
CA ILE A 143 -3.19 5.81 -5.01
C ILE A 143 -4.19 5.22 -4.00
N HIS A 144 -3.89 5.23 -2.70
CA HIS A 144 -4.84 4.78 -1.67
C HIS A 144 -6.02 5.73 -1.50
N SER A 145 -5.81 7.04 -1.65
CA SER A 145 -6.91 8.02 -1.71
C SER A 145 -7.92 7.61 -2.78
N VAL A 146 -7.46 7.32 -4.00
CA VAL A 146 -8.33 6.90 -5.12
C VAL A 146 -8.94 5.52 -4.88
N THR A 147 -8.14 4.54 -4.42
CA THR A 147 -8.59 3.16 -4.18
C THR A 147 -9.68 3.11 -3.09
N TYR A 148 -9.47 3.80 -1.96
CA TYR A 148 -10.47 3.83 -0.89
C TYR A 148 -11.70 4.65 -1.27
N PHE A 149 -11.55 5.66 -2.12
CA PHE A 149 -12.71 6.40 -2.62
C PHE A 149 -13.56 5.48 -3.50
N TYR A 150 -12.94 4.69 -4.37
CA TYR A 150 -13.59 3.64 -5.12
C TYR A 150 -14.30 2.61 -4.22
N TYR A 151 -13.67 2.18 -3.11
CA TYR A 151 -14.32 1.28 -2.14
C TYR A 151 -15.50 1.93 -1.41
N THR A 152 -15.43 3.22 -1.11
CA THR A 152 -16.54 3.98 -0.52
C THR A 152 -17.74 4.00 -1.46
N VAL A 153 -17.54 4.40 -2.72
CA VAL A 153 -18.58 4.48 -3.74
C VAL A 153 -19.21 3.10 -4.00
N THR A 154 -18.39 2.05 -4.11
CA THR A 154 -18.90 0.69 -4.30
C THR A 154 -19.62 0.13 -3.06
N ALA A 155 -19.22 0.51 -1.84
CA ALA A 155 -19.92 0.13 -0.61
C ALA A 155 -21.29 0.81 -0.47
N MET A 156 -21.44 2.02 -1.02
CA MET A 156 -22.73 2.73 -1.14
C MET A 156 -23.67 2.12 -2.19
N GLY A 157 -23.23 1.10 -2.93
CA GLY A 157 -24.04 0.41 -3.93
C GLY A 157 -24.00 1.04 -5.33
N ILE A 158 -23.17 2.05 -5.53
CA ILE A 158 -22.99 2.70 -6.84
C ILE A 158 -22.14 1.78 -7.73
N ARG A 159 -22.65 1.48 -8.93
CA ARG A 159 -21.92 0.68 -9.92
C ARG A 159 -20.86 1.53 -10.60
N VAL A 160 -19.60 1.21 -10.35
CA VAL A 160 -18.47 1.91 -10.98
C VAL A 160 -18.05 1.16 -12.25
N PRO A 161 -17.77 1.85 -13.37
CA PRO A 161 -17.34 1.21 -14.60
C PRO A 161 -16.03 0.45 -14.43
N ARG A 162 -15.91 -0.68 -15.14
CA ARG A 162 -14.74 -1.56 -15.13
C ARG A 162 -13.43 -0.83 -15.48
N SER A 163 -13.50 0.18 -16.35
CA SER A 163 -12.34 0.99 -16.76
C SER A 163 -11.67 1.71 -15.58
N ILE A 164 -12.45 2.18 -14.60
CA ILE A 164 -11.90 2.83 -13.41
C ILE A 164 -11.18 1.80 -12.53
N ALA A 165 -11.77 0.62 -12.32
CA ALA A 165 -11.12 -0.46 -11.57
C ALA A 165 -9.81 -0.91 -12.26
N MET A 166 -9.79 -0.96 -13.60
CA MET A 166 -8.60 -1.24 -14.38
C MET A 166 -7.54 -0.15 -14.19
N LEU A 167 -7.90 1.13 -14.30
CA LEU A 167 -7.01 2.27 -14.09
C LEU A 167 -6.37 2.27 -12.70
N ILE A 168 -7.16 1.97 -11.64
CA ILE A 168 -6.65 1.85 -10.27
C ILE A 168 -5.61 0.74 -10.19
N THR A 169 -5.93 -0.45 -10.73
CA THR A 169 -5.01 -1.59 -10.71
C THR A 169 -3.73 -1.29 -11.48
N THR A 170 -3.83 -0.64 -12.65
CA THR A 170 -2.68 -0.20 -13.44
C THR A 170 -1.84 0.83 -12.68
N SER A 171 -2.47 1.78 -11.98
CA SER A 171 -1.77 2.79 -11.19
C SER A 171 -0.98 2.15 -10.04
N GLN A 172 -1.55 1.13 -9.37
CA GLN A 172 -0.84 0.35 -8.34
C GLN A 172 0.37 -0.41 -8.92
N MET A 173 0.25 -0.98 -10.11
CA MET A 173 1.37 -1.63 -10.79
C MET A 173 2.46 -0.63 -11.16
N VAL A 174 2.10 0.53 -11.72
CA VAL A 174 3.05 1.60 -12.04
C VAL A 174 3.79 2.05 -10.79
N GLN A 175 3.10 2.22 -9.66
CA GLN A 175 3.73 2.56 -8.38
C GLN A 175 4.79 1.54 -7.96
N MET A 176 4.50 0.24 -8.07
CA MET A 176 5.47 -0.81 -7.74
C MET A 176 6.68 -0.77 -8.68
N THR A 177 6.47 -0.53 -9.98
CA THR A 177 7.55 -0.35 -10.95
C THR A 177 8.43 0.86 -10.61
N VAL A 178 7.84 2.00 -10.24
CA VAL A 178 8.59 3.18 -9.79
C VAL A 178 9.44 2.84 -8.57
N PHE A 179 8.92 2.08 -7.60
CA PHE A 179 9.72 1.69 -6.43
C PHE A 179 10.89 0.76 -6.78
N ILE A 180 10.72 -0.15 -7.73
CA ILE A 180 11.82 -0.98 -8.25
C ILE A 180 12.89 -0.08 -8.87
N ILE A 181 12.51 0.88 -9.72
CA ILE A 181 13.44 1.84 -10.34
C ILE A 181 14.18 2.66 -9.27
N LEU A 182 13.46 3.19 -8.27
CA LEU A 182 14.08 3.96 -7.19
C LEU A 182 15.07 3.11 -6.36
N ASN A 183 14.80 1.82 -6.15
CA ASN A 183 15.75 0.91 -5.50
C ASN A 183 17.00 0.67 -6.36
N ILE A 184 16.84 0.51 -7.68
CA ILE A 184 17.97 0.38 -8.61
C ILE A 184 18.82 1.67 -8.62
N LEU A 185 18.19 2.84 -8.63
CA LEU A 185 18.91 4.11 -8.52
C LEU A 185 19.64 4.25 -7.18
N ALA A 186 18.99 3.85 -6.09
CA ALA A 186 19.60 3.81 -4.77
C ALA A 186 20.83 2.87 -4.71
N PHE A 187 20.81 1.76 -5.46
CA PHE A 187 21.96 0.87 -5.60
C PHE A 187 23.14 1.58 -6.27
N PHE A 188 22.90 2.34 -7.34
CA PHE A 188 23.96 3.10 -8.02
C PHE A 188 24.49 4.28 -7.19
N TRP A 189 23.67 4.86 -6.32
CA TRP A 189 24.07 5.99 -5.47
C TRP A 189 24.63 5.58 -4.10
N ARG A 190 24.79 4.29 -3.83
CA ARG A 190 25.15 3.77 -2.49
C ARG A 190 26.49 4.27 -1.94
N ASP A 191 27.44 4.61 -2.83
CA ASP A 191 28.79 5.04 -2.44
C ASP A 191 28.81 6.51 -2.01
N ASP A 192 27.73 7.26 -2.27
CA ASP A 192 27.55 8.60 -1.75
C ASP A 192 27.20 8.60 -0.26
N LYS A 193 27.86 9.48 0.49
CA LYS A 193 27.59 9.71 1.93
C LYS A 193 26.12 10.08 2.21
N LEU A 194 25.41 10.62 1.22
CA LEU A 194 24.00 11.02 1.30
C LEU A 194 23.04 9.81 1.26
N CYS A 195 23.41 8.73 0.56
CA CYS A 195 22.53 7.60 0.24
C CYS A 195 23.01 6.32 0.94
N ARG A 196 23.05 6.33 2.27
CA ARG A 196 23.42 5.13 3.04
C ARG A 196 22.28 4.12 3.02
N ILE A 197 22.46 3.05 2.24
CA ILE A 197 21.59 1.88 2.22
C ILE A 197 22.39 0.61 2.48
N THR A 198 21.84 -0.30 3.27
CA THR A 198 22.47 -1.60 3.53
C THR A 198 22.01 -2.64 2.51
N TRP A 199 22.90 -3.55 2.15
CA TRP A 199 22.61 -4.64 1.23
C TRP A 199 21.36 -5.45 1.57
N PRO A 200 21.12 -5.86 2.84
CA PRO A 200 19.94 -6.63 3.18
C PRO A 200 18.64 -5.85 2.92
N VAL A 201 18.62 -4.54 3.20
CA VAL A 201 17.45 -3.69 2.95
C VAL A 201 17.16 -3.56 1.47
N LEU A 202 18.20 -3.35 0.66
CA LEU A 202 18.07 -3.22 -0.79
C LEU A 202 17.54 -4.51 -1.43
N PHE A 203 18.17 -5.66 -1.15
CA PHE A 203 17.75 -6.94 -1.71
C PHE A 203 16.34 -7.33 -1.26
N LEU A 204 16.05 -7.14 0.03
CA LEU A 204 14.72 -7.40 0.56
C LEU A 204 13.67 -6.51 -0.13
N SER A 205 13.92 -5.21 -0.25
CA SER A 205 12.97 -4.28 -0.90
C SER A 205 12.75 -4.64 -2.36
N LEU A 206 13.81 -4.93 -3.11
CA LEU A 206 13.73 -5.31 -4.53
C LEU A 206 12.94 -6.61 -4.71
N PHE A 207 13.24 -7.64 -3.91
CA PHE A 207 12.53 -8.92 -3.93
C PHE A 207 11.03 -8.74 -3.65
N LEU A 208 10.69 -7.96 -2.62
CA LEU A 208 9.32 -7.77 -2.19
C LEU A 208 8.49 -6.94 -3.18
N TYR A 209 9.03 -5.87 -3.75
CA TYR A 209 8.32 -5.11 -4.79
C TYR A 209 8.17 -5.90 -6.09
N THR A 210 9.17 -6.70 -6.45
CA THR A 210 9.11 -7.56 -7.65
C THR A 210 8.03 -8.64 -7.50
N THR A 211 7.98 -9.32 -6.36
CA THR A 211 6.94 -10.34 -6.09
C THR A 211 5.54 -9.73 -6.08
N LEU A 212 5.35 -8.55 -5.48
CA LEU A 212 4.07 -7.83 -5.54
C LEU A 212 3.69 -7.45 -6.98
N LEU A 213 4.62 -6.90 -7.77
CA LEU A 213 4.36 -6.56 -9.15
C LEU A 213 3.94 -7.78 -9.98
N ALA A 214 4.60 -8.92 -9.79
CA ALA A 214 4.26 -10.17 -10.47
C ALA A 214 2.85 -10.66 -10.09
N LEU A 215 2.48 -10.60 -8.81
CA LEU A 215 1.15 -10.98 -8.33
C LEU A 215 0.05 -10.07 -8.89
N PHE A 216 0.27 -8.75 -8.89
CA PHE A 216 -0.68 -7.79 -9.46
C PHE A 216 -0.79 -7.93 -10.97
N SER A 217 0.32 -8.21 -11.68
CA SER A 217 0.30 -8.49 -13.12
C SER A 217 -0.52 -9.74 -13.44
N ASN A 218 -0.32 -10.83 -12.69
CA ASN A 218 -1.11 -12.05 -12.85
C ASN A 218 -2.60 -11.80 -12.57
N PHE A 219 -2.92 -11.05 -11.51
CA PHE A 219 -4.29 -10.63 -11.21
C PHE A 219 -4.90 -9.81 -12.34
N PHE A 220 -4.14 -8.88 -12.93
CA PHE A 220 -4.60 -8.02 -14.01
C PHE A 220 -4.94 -8.84 -15.26
N VAL A 221 -4.02 -9.71 -15.68
CA VAL A 221 -4.21 -10.61 -16.84
C VAL A 221 -5.44 -11.49 -16.62
N LYS A 222 -5.55 -12.13 -15.44
CA LYS A 222 -6.65 -13.04 -15.14
C LYS A 222 -8.00 -12.30 -15.08
N THR A 223 -8.05 -11.13 -14.47
CA THR A 223 -9.32 -10.42 -14.19
C THR A 223 -9.78 -9.57 -15.35
N TYR A 224 -8.88 -8.90 -16.07
CA TYR A 224 -9.22 -7.93 -17.12
C TYR A 224 -9.03 -8.48 -18.52
N LEU A 225 -7.93 -9.19 -18.79
CA LEU A 225 -7.63 -9.67 -20.14
C LEU A 225 -8.31 -11.02 -20.45
N SER A 226 -8.27 -11.98 -19.51
CA SER A 226 -8.86 -13.32 -19.75
C SER A 226 -10.39 -13.31 -19.84
N SER A 227 -11.05 -12.42 -19.08
CA SER A 227 -12.51 -12.25 -19.12
C SER A 227 -12.96 -11.57 -20.43
N THR A 228 -12.15 -10.67 -21.00
CA THR A 228 -12.44 -10.05 -22.30
C THR A 228 -12.29 -11.07 -23.44
N ARG A 229 -11.35 -12.02 -23.31
CA ARG A 229 -11.17 -13.11 -24.29
C ARG A 229 -12.37 -14.07 -24.35
N LYS A 230 -13.05 -14.34 -23.23
CA LYS A 230 -14.30 -15.13 -23.23
C LYS A 230 -15.50 -14.41 -23.87
N SER A 231 -15.55 -13.08 -23.80
CA SER A 231 -16.62 -12.29 -24.43
C SER A 231 -16.44 -12.08 -25.93
N LYS A 232 -15.22 -12.28 -26.45
CA LYS A 232 -14.89 -12.06 -27.88
C LYS A 232 -15.01 -13.34 -28.71
N TRP A 233 -15.28 -14.48 -28.07
CA TRP A 233 -15.39 -15.82 -28.68
C TRP A 233 -16.78 -16.44 -28.49
N ASN A 234 -17.74 -15.69 -27.95
CA ASN A 234 -19.15 -16.05 -27.86
C ASN A 234 -19.97 -15.12 -28.75
#